data_AF-A0A947HI93-F1
#
_entry.id   AF-A0A947HI93-F1
#
_cell.length_a   1.000
_cell.length_b   1.000
_cell.length_c   1.000
_cell.angle_alpha   90.00
_cell.angle_beta   90.00
_cell.angle_gamma   90.00
#
_symmetry.space_group_name_H-M   'P 1'
#
loop_
_entity.id
_entity.type
_entity.pdbx_description
1 polymer ?
#
loop_
_entity_poly.entity_id
_entity_poly.type
_entity_poly.pdbx_seq_one_letter_code
_entity_poly.pdbx_strand_id
1 'polypeptide(L)'
;MTDLVRSSLKLDDMSPIYRAHLFAMMARPITGANVDALQMDITRRQDFGEIFEATYLHRNAVCAGCHNSQFSTTDAPDPAKDRHWPLPGLFEKALYGQNAGRPEMEFYSNFRHLDVVRDSGGKRPWRLHSSCGRFTPAEQIPADPAGIAGFFISDQGTTSSIWNVEAALAEGFTQLRADGKLVVDPVTLEVDPEAAFAYLVSVRFVNQVWREVMGYPLTLVHYFPRNEAQRDLLGELTQRFVASGFSLRSLLEGIVTGPYFAEPAPEDGCGSQDHPYTMPALFNPWILLEEDPVLHGNSVGDIVHRYDARVLLSMVSSALGWPNAPTYPGEGEESFQKAIGVFVKDAEPGFDGVDFQGLLTWESRYAACSLATAGPTGSCADACGGQAPAGCYCDAECATNNDCCADYVPVCLGGAPAGPVDDGVEDWFDLLETAVALAEGAGESVSLGDVAAAVKDHLLGTPELLADEGALIAALFGVADLQVATQTTPTWPEAARRFCGVLVSTPDFLLGGLPPRGSSLPPRLVVGPTSYEAHCESLKRAVFDPQLWKVTCGEDVLSVAPFAPPLGGAP
;
A
#
# COMPACT_ATOMS: atom_id res chain seq x y z
N MET A 1 -5.29 -19.63 1.08
CA MET A 1 -5.82 -18.68 2.09
C MET A 1 -7.14 -18.05 1.67
N THR A 2 -7.39 -17.79 0.39
CA THR A 2 -8.63 -17.15 -0.12
C THR A 2 -9.92 -17.76 0.42
N ASP A 3 -10.06 -19.09 0.44
CA ASP A 3 -11.27 -19.75 0.96
C ASP A 3 -11.49 -19.49 2.46
N LEU A 4 -10.41 -19.42 3.24
CA LEU A 4 -10.48 -19.12 4.66
C LEU A 4 -10.84 -17.66 4.91
N VAL A 5 -10.29 -16.73 4.11
CA VAL A 5 -10.67 -15.31 4.17
C VAL A 5 -12.15 -15.15 3.86
N ARG A 6 -12.65 -15.76 2.79
CA ARG A 6 -14.08 -15.75 2.43
C ARG A 6 -14.95 -16.35 3.54
N SER A 7 -14.50 -17.47 4.13
CA SER A 7 -15.22 -18.11 5.23
C SER A 7 -15.25 -17.24 6.48
N SER A 8 -14.15 -16.57 6.80
CA SER A 8 -14.02 -15.67 7.96
C SER A 8 -14.90 -14.43 7.79
N LEU A 9 -14.94 -13.84 6.59
CA LEU A 9 -15.86 -12.75 6.25
C LEU A 9 -17.34 -13.19 6.33
N LYS A 10 -17.65 -14.43 5.92
CA LYS A 10 -19.01 -14.97 6.00
C LYS A 10 -19.44 -15.28 7.44
N LEU A 11 -18.51 -15.79 8.24
CA LEU A 11 -18.71 -16.03 9.68
C LEU A 11 -18.69 -14.73 10.48
N ASP A 12 -18.15 -13.66 9.90
CA ASP A 12 -17.87 -12.39 10.58
C ASP A 12 -17.01 -12.60 11.83
N ASP A 13 -15.98 -13.42 11.69
CA ASP A 13 -14.95 -13.67 12.70
C ASP A 13 -13.60 -13.71 11.97
N MET A 14 -12.77 -12.70 12.23
CA MET A 14 -11.47 -12.55 11.58
C MET A 14 -10.33 -13.30 12.30
N SER A 15 -10.56 -13.89 13.47
CA SER A 15 -9.52 -14.61 14.21
C SER A 15 -8.93 -15.86 13.48
N PRO A 16 -9.70 -16.65 12.69
CA PRO A 16 -9.17 -17.84 12.04
C PRO A 16 -8.10 -17.55 10.98
N ILE A 17 -8.21 -16.42 10.26
CA ILE A 17 -7.23 -16.09 9.20
C ILE A 17 -5.84 -15.91 9.78
N TYR A 18 -5.72 -15.28 10.95
CA TYR A 18 -4.44 -15.03 11.61
C TYR A 18 -3.80 -16.34 12.08
N ARG A 19 -4.58 -17.23 12.68
CA ARG A 19 -4.06 -18.54 13.14
C ARG A 19 -3.55 -19.41 11.99
N ALA A 20 -4.28 -19.46 10.88
CA ALA A 20 -3.86 -20.24 9.72
C ALA A 20 -2.70 -19.58 8.96
N HIS A 21 -2.65 -18.24 8.94
CA HIS A 21 -1.60 -17.49 8.26
C HIS A 21 -0.21 -17.75 8.85
N LEU A 22 -0.09 -17.99 10.16
CA LEU A 22 1.18 -18.37 10.81
C LEU A 22 1.87 -19.56 10.13
N PHE A 23 1.11 -20.56 9.69
CA PHE A 23 1.67 -21.67 8.92
C PHE A 23 1.84 -21.30 7.45
N ALA A 24 0.88 -20.61 6.84
CA ALA A 24 0.93 -20.29 5.42
C ALA A 24 2.11 -19.38 5.05
N MET A 25 2.51 -18.44 5.93
CA MET A 25 3.66 -17.55 5.69
C MET A 25 4.97 -18.34 5.56
N MET A 26 5.12 -19.41 6.35
CA MET A 26 6.32 -20.27 6.34
C MET A 26 6.50 -21.06 5.02
N ALA A 27 5.51 -21.07 4.13
CA ALA A 27 5.54 -21.87 2.90
C ALA A 27 6.35 -21.25 1.74
N ARG A 28 6.73 -19.98 1.84
CA ARG A 28 7.51 -19.27 0.82
C ARG A 28 8.77 -18.66 1.43
N PRO A 29 9.73 -19.48 1.88
CA PRO A 29 10.95 -18.97 2.47
C PRO A 29 11.81 -18.29 1.40
N ILE A 30 12.61 -17.31 1.85
CA ILE A 30 13.74 -16.84 1.06
C ILE A 30 14.70 -18.00 0.72
N THR A 31 15.36 -17.86 -0.43
CA THR A 31 16.38 -18.80 -0.92
C THR A 31 17.69 -18.05 -1.13
N GLY A 32 18.80 -18.76 -1.06
CA GLY A 32 20.12 -18.18 -1.29
C GLY A 32 21.07 -19.19 -1.91
N ALA A 33 21.99 -18.67 -2.71
CA ALA A 33 23.11 -19.44 -3.25
C ALA A 33 24.32 -19.31 -2.32
N ASN A 34 25.10 -20.38 -2.17
CA ASN A 34 26.40 -20.40 -1.47
C ASN A 34 26.38 -20.19 0.06
N VAL A 35 25.29 -20.54 0.74
CA VAL A 35 25.25 -20.63 2.21
C VAL A 35 24.76 -22.01 2.65
N ASP A 36 25.22 -22.48 3.81
CA ASP A 36 24.79 -23.77 4.32
C ASP A 36 23.34 -23.74 4.85
N ALA A 37 22.78 -24.93 5.13
CA ALA A 37 21.39 -25.06 5.55
C ALA A 37 21.09 -24.38 6.90
N LEU A 38 22.06 -24.35 7.83
CA LEU A 38 21.88 -23.75 9.14
C LEU A 38 21.94 -22.21 9.05
N GLN A 39 22.89 -21.68 8.29
CA GLN A 39 22.98 -20.26 8.01
C GLN A 39 21.73 -19.74 7.29
N MET A 40 21.26 -20.48 6.27
CA MET A 40 20.02 -20.16 5.56
C MET A 40 18.79 -20.19 6.49
N ASP A 41 18.75 -21.13 7.44
CA ASP A 41 17.68 -21.17 8.43
C ASP A 41 17.69 -19.96 9.38
N ILE A 42 18.87 -19.52 9.83
CA ILE A 42 18.99 -18.30 10.65
C ILE A 42 18.46 -17.08 9.89
N THR A 43 18.82 -16.92 8.61
CA THR A 43 18.29 -15.81 7.79
C THR A 43 16.77 -15.90 7.62
N ARG A 44 16.21 -17.10 7.41
CA ARG A 44 14.75 -17.30 7.32
C ARG A 44 14.02 -16.97 8.62
N ARG A 45 14.61 -17.28 9.78
CA ARG A 45 14.02 -16.93 11.08
C ARG A 45 13.88 -15.42 11.24
N GLN A 46 14.90 -14.66 10.83
CA GLN A 46 14.88 -13.19 10.84
C GLN A 46 13.77 -12.68 9.91
N ASP A 47 13.77 -13.11 8.64
CA ASP A 47 12.76 -12.72 7.64
C ASP A 47 11.33 -13.00 8.12
N PHE A 48 11.04 -14.22 8.58
CA PHE A 48 9.71 -14.55 9.10
C PHE A 48 9.37 -13.83 10.41
N GLY A 49 10.36 -13.60 11.28
CA GLY A 49 10.20 -12.86 12.52
C GLY A 49 9.81 -11.40 12.27
N GLU A 50 10.50 -10.73 11.36
CA GLU A 50 10.19 -9.36 10.94
C GLU A 50 8.81 -9.26 10.28
N ILE A 51 8.48 -10.20 9.37
CA ILE A 51 7.14 -10.30 8.78
C ILE A 51 6.08 -10.46 9.88
N PHE A 52 6.34 -11.30 10.88
CA PHE A 52 5.42 -11.52 11.98
C PHE A 52 5.23 -10.26 12.83
N GLU A 53 6.30 -9.57 13.21
CA GLU A 53 6.23 -8.33 14.00
C GLU A 53 5.40 -7.25 13.28
N ALA A 54 5.64 -7.06 11.99
CA ALA A 54 4.89 -6.12 11.15
C ALA A 54 3.43 -6.56 10.93
N THR A 55 3.16 -7.85 10.80
CA THR A 55 1.82 -8.35 10.44
C THR A 55 0.91 -8.59 11.65
N TYR A 56 1.48 -8.96 12.80
CA TYR A 56 0.72 -9.39 13.98
C TYR A 56 0.82 -8.41 15.13
N LEU A 57 2.01 -7.91 15.45
CA LEU A 57 2.21 -7.21 16.71
C LEU A 57 2.11 -5.70 16.58
N HIS A 58 2.52 -5.14 15.44
CA HIS A 58 2.85 -3.71 15.37
C HIS A 58 3.78 -3.36 16.56
N ARG A 59 4.76 -4.24 16.81
CA ARG A 59 5.82 -4.09 17.80
C ARG A 59 7.07 -4.68 17.17
N ASN A 60 8.09 -3.85 17.05
CA ASN A 60 9.38 -4.27 16.53
C ASN A 60 10.35 -4.39 17.71
N ALA A 61 11.05 -5.52 17.82
CA ALA A 61 11.99 -5.77 18.92
C ALA A 61 13.10 -4.71 19.03
N VAL A 62 13.59 -4.17 17.89
CA VAL A 62 14.57 -3.08 17.85
C VAL A 62 14.00 -1.80 18.45
N CYS A 63 12.75 -1.48 18.12
CA CYS A 63 12.08 -0.28 18.62
C CYS A 63 11.76 -0.38 20.11
N ALA A 64 11.52 -1.58 20.64
CA ALA A 64 11.11 -1.81 22.04
C ALA A 64 12.11 -1.27 23.07
N GLY A 65 13.41 -1.20 22.72
CA GLY A 65 14.45 -0.64 23.57
C GLY A 65 14.26 0.86 23.87
N CYS A 66 13.62 1.59 22.95
CA CYS A 66 13.38 3.04 23.05
C CYS A 66 11.90 3.39 23.19
N HIS A 67 11.01 2.59 22.64
CA HIS A 67 9.56 2.81 22.59
C HIS A 67 8.82 1.52 22.92
N ASN A 68 8.25 1.46 24.13
CA ASN A 68 7.45 0.34 24.62
C ASN A 68 6.27 0.87 25.44
N SER A 69 5.42 -0.01 25.94
CA SER A 69 4.20 0.38 26.66
C SER A 69 4.48 0.98 28.04
N GLN A 70 5.71 0.83 28.56
CA GLN A 70 6.14 1.47 29.81
C GLN A 70 6.69 2.88 29.57
N PHE A 71 7.45 3.08 28.50
CA PHE A 71 8.11 4.36 28.23
C PHE A 71 8.45 4.57 26.74
N SER A 72 8.72 5.83 26.41
CA SER A 72 9.27 6.26 25.13
C SER A 72 10.38 7.28 25.36
N THR A 73 11.56 7.10 24.76
CA THR A 73 12.69 8.04 24.89
C THR A 73 12.57 9.22 23.94
N THR A 74 11.41 9.88 23.95
CA THR A 74 11.24 11.21 23.34
C THR A 74 11.77 12.33 24.26
N ASP A 75 12.20 11.96 25.48
CA ASP A 75 13.03 12.69 26.46
C ASP A 75 12.58 14.13 26.77
N ALA A 76 11.28 14.36 26.95
CA ALA A 76 10.79 15.58 27.58
C ALA A 76 10.67 15.39 29.11
N PRO A 77 11.22 16.29 29.95
CA PRO A 77 11.04 16.24 31.41
C PRO A 77 9.58 16.40 31.87
N ASP A 78 8.70 16.85 30.97
CA ASP A 78 7.27 16.96 31.17
C ASP A 78 6.57 15.84 30.36
N PRO A 79 6.02 14.81 31.02
CA PRO A 79 5.37 13.67 30.34
C PRO A 79 4.21 14.07 29.42
N ALA A 80 3.57 15.23 29.64
CA ALA A 80 2.56 15.75 28.72
C ALA A 80 3.14 16.08 27.32
N LYS A 81 4.46 16.26 27.23
CA LYS A 81 5.18 16.57 26.00
C LYS A 81 5.78 15.36 25.30
N ASP A 82 5.89 14.21 25.98
CA ASP A 82 6.44 12.99 25.39
C ASP A 82 5.57 12.43 24.26
N ARG A 83 4.30 12.86 24.18
CA ARG A 83 3.32 12.48 23.13
C ARG A 83 3.30 10.97 22.89
N HIS A 84 3.47 10.23 23.97
CA HIS A 84 3.47 8.77 24.01
C HIS A 84 2.27 8.32 24.83
N TRP A 85 1.25 7.82 24.12
CA TRP A 85 -0.04 7.46 24.72
C TRP A 85 -0.33 5.98 24.50
N PRO A 86 0.41 5.08 25.18
CA PRO A 86 0.23 3.65 24.99
C PRO A 86 -1.16 3.21 25.46
N LEU A 87 -1.70 2.16 24.82
CA LEU A 87 -2.87 1.46 25.36
C LEU A 87 -2.50 0.87 26.73
N PRO A 88 -3.40 0.84 27.71
CA PRO A 88 -3.13 0.22 29.01
C PRO A 88 -2.72 -1.25 28.88
N GLY A 89 -1.58 -1.59 29.46
CA GLY A 89 -1.01 -2.95 29.46
C GLY A 89 0.49 -2.95 29.12
N LEU A 90 1.28 -3.70 29.87
CA LEU A 90 2.72 -3.89 29.61
C LEU A 90 2.93 -4.98 28.56
N PHE A 91 2.56 -4.71 27.31
CA PHE A 91 2.54 -5.70 26.23
C PHE A 91 3.92 -6.30 25.94
N GLU A 92 4.97 -5.48 25.88
CA GLU A 92 6.33 -5.97 25.58
C GLU A 92 6.84 -6.86 26.71
N LYS A 93 6.54 -6.52 27.97
CA LYS A 93 6.84 -7.40 29.11
C LYS A 93 6.07 -8.71 29.04
N ALA A 94 4.82 -8.69 28.60
CA ALA A 94 4.01 -9.90 28.49
C ALA A 94 4.54 -10.83 27.39
N LEU A 95 4.94 -10.28 26.23
CA LEU A 95 5.39 -11.07 25.08
C LEU A 95 6.88 -11.45 25.13
N TYR A 96 7.72 -10.55 25.61
CA TYR A 96 9.16 -10.71 25.64
C TYR A 96 9.70 -10.88 27.06
N GLY A 97 8.86 -10.98 28.10
CA GLY A 97 9.31 -11.09 29.49
C GLY A 97 9.97 -9.82 30.06
N GLN A 98 10.22 -8.80 29.24
CA GLN A 98 10.92 -7.55 29.58
C GLN A 98 10.36 -6.40 28.72
N ASN A 99 10.24 -5.19 29.29
CA ASN A 99 9.69 -4.03 28.56
C ASN A 99 10.55 -3.60 27.36
N ALA A 100 11.87 -3.69 27.49
CA ALA A 100 12.82 -3.27 26.45
C ALA A 100 13.02 -4.33 25.35
N GLY A 101 12.17 -5.36 25.29
CA GLY A 101 12.35 -6.51 24.41
C GLY A 101 13.44 -7.48 24.90
N ARG A 102 13.88 -8.35 23.99
CA ARG A 102 14.95 -9.35 24.21
C ARG A 102 15.81 -9.46 22.94
N PRO A 103 16.98 -10.14 23.00
CA PRO A 103 17.74 -10.42 21.78
C PRO A 103 16.86 -11.08 20.73
N GLU A 104 16.85 -10.50 19.53
CA GLU A 104 15.93 -10.86 18.44
C GLU A 104 15.94 -12.36 18.13
N MET A 105 17.12 -12.98 18.11
CA MET A 105 17.23 -14.41 17.80
C MET A 105 16.53 -15.31 18.83
N GLU A 106 16.36 -14.89 20.08
CA GLU A 106 15.55 -15.66 21.05
C GLU A 106 14.08 -15.64 20.63
N PHE A 107 13.58 -14.52 20.12
CA PHE A 107 12.22 -14.43 19.59
C PHE A 107 12.07 -15.10 18.21
N TYR A 108 12.96 -14.80 17.27
CA TYR A 108 12.94 -15.31 15.90
C TYR A 108 13.14 -16.82 15.81
N SER A 109 13.68 -17.47 16.85
CA SER A 109 13.78 -18.93 16.92
C SER A 109 12.44 -19.66 16.93
N ASN A 110 11.33 -18.96 17.21
CA ASN A 110 10.00 -19.50 17.00
C ASN A 110 9.66 -19.71 15.51
N PHE A 111 10.32 -19.02 14.58
CA PHE A 111 10.09 -19.12 13.13
C PHE A 111 11.11 -20.02 12.43
N ARG A 112 11.60 -21.04 13.15
CA ARG A 112 12.53 -22.01 12.59
C ARG A 112 11.90 -22.73 11.39
N HIS A 113 12.63 -22.80 10.28
CA HIS A 113 12.20 -23.51 9.07
C HIS A 113 12.84 -24.90 9.01
N LEU A 114 14.12 -25.01 9.34
CA LEU A 114 14.88 -26.26 9.41
C LEU A 114 14.24 -27.22 10.42
N ASP A 115 14.05 -28.48 10.02
CA ASP A 115 13.39 -29.54 10.79
C ASP A 115 11.92 -29.30 11.19
N VAL A 116 11.37 -28.11 10.93
CA VAL A 116 9.97 -27.75 11.21
C VAL A 116 9.13 -27.80 9.95
N VAL A 117 9.60 -27.23 8.85
CA VAL A 117 8.93 -27.27 7.54
C VAL A 117 9.51 -28.41 6.71
N ARG A 118 8.65 -29.17 6.03
CA ARG A 118 9.00 -30.38 5.29
C ARG A 118 8.55 -30.30 3.83
N ASP A 119 9.41 -30.77 2.93
CA ASP A 119 9.06 -30.93 1.51
C ASP A 119 8.11 -32.11 1.28
N SER A 120 8.22 -33.15 2.10
CA SER A 120 7.39 -34.35 2.02
C SER A 120 7.12 -34.96 3.39
N GLY A 121 5.96 -35.62 3.52
CA GLY A 121 5.47 -36.10 4.82
C GLY A 121 5.15 -34.96 5.80
N GLY A 122 4.61 -35.28 6.96
CA GLY A 122 4.26 -34.29 7.98
C GLY A 122 2.78 -33.86 8.01
N LYS A 123 2.46 -33.07 9.03
CA LYS A 123 1.12 -32.58 9.34
C LYS A 123 0.78 -31.38 8.45
N ARG A 124 -0.49 -31.29 8.06
CA ARG A 124 -1.06 -30.15 7.34
C ARG A 124 -2.06 -29.45 8.28
N PRO A 125 -1.58 -28.50 9.12
CA PRO A 125 -2.46 -27.70 9.98
C PRO A 125 -3.58 -27.10 9.14
N TRP A 126 -4.77 -26.91 9.74
CA TRP A 126 -5.93 -26.31 9.04
C TRP A 126 -6.32 -26.99 7.71
N ARG A 127 -5.91 -28.25 7.50
CA ARG A 127 -6.05 -28.98 6.23
C ARG A 127 -5.46 -28.24 5.02
N LEU A 128 -4.39 -27.46 5.24
CA LEU A 128 -3.68 -26.75 4.18
C LEU A 128 -3.37 -27.67 2.98
N HIS A 129 -3.43 -27.10 1.78
CA HIS A 129 -2.99 -27.80 0.58
C HIS A 129 -1.50 -28.12 0.69
N SER A 130 -1.03 -29.23 0.11
CA SER A 130 0.36 -29.66 0.27
C SER A 130 1.39 -28.69 -0.33
N SER A 131 0.98 -27.83 -1.25
CA SER A 131 1.82 -26.74 -1.79
C SER A 131 1.94 -25.54 -0.85
N CYS A 132 1.12 -25.45 0.20
CA CYS A 132 1.14 -24.39 1.20
C CYS A 132 1.91 -24.79 2.47
N GLY A 133 2.76 -25.81 2.38
CA GLY A 133 3.60 -26.28 3.47
C GLY A 133 3.13 -27.57 4.13
N ARG A 134 4.10 -28.33 4.63
CA ARG A 134 3.91 -29.48 5.51
C ARG A 134 4.84 -29.28 6.70
N PHE A 135 4.42 -29.73 7.87
CA PHE A 135 5.10 -29.41 9.11
C PHE A 135 5.42 -30.68 9.91
N THR A 136 6.59 -30.72 10.53
CA THR A 136 6.91 -31.70 11.57
C THR A 136 5.90 -31.51 12.72
N PRO A 137 5.26 -32.59 13.21
CA PRO A 137 4.38 -32.50 14.38
C PRO A 137 5.14 -31.92 15.58
N ALA A 138 4.48 -31.07 16.38
CA ALA A 138 5.11 -30.32 17.47
C ALA A 138 5.91 -31.22 18.43
N GLU A 139 5.38 -32.40 18.74
CA GLU A 139 5.98 -33.39 19.63
C GLU A 139 7.20 -34.13 19.04
N GLN A 140 7.47 -33.94 17.75
CA GLN A 140 8.57 -34.57 17.01
C GLN A 140 9.65 -33.56 16.59
N ILE A 141 9.51 -32.30 16.97
CA ILE A 141 10.46 -31.26 16.62
C ILE A 141 11.76 -31.47 17.42
N PRO A 142 12.91 -31.64 16.76
CA PRO A 142 14.18 -31.84 17.46
C PRO A 142 14.66 -30.54 18.13
N ALA A 143 15.68 -30.67 18.99
CA ALA A 143 16.38 -29.52 19.54
C ALA A 143 17.04 -28.70 18.42
N ASP A 144 17.08 -27.39 18.60
CA ASP A 144 17.65 -26.45 17.64
C ASP A 144 19.10 -26.78 17.28
N PRO A 145 19.42 -27.06 16.01
CA PRO A 145 20.79 -27.25 15.57
C PRO A 145 21.69 -26.03 15.82
N ALA A 146 21.13 -24.82 15.91
CA ALA A 146 21.85 -23.60 16.29
C ALA A 146 22.08 -23.48 17.81
N GLY A 147 21.44 -24.33 18.62
CA GLY A 147 21.52 -24.29 20.08
C GLY A 147 20.83 -23.09 20.72
N ILE A 148 19.97 -22.38 19.99
CA ILE A 148 19.27 -21.18 20.47
C ILE A 148 17.98 -21.61 21.18
N ALA A 149 17.76 -21.09 22.40
CA ALA A 149 16.51 -21.27 23.12
C ALA A 149 15.53 -20.18 22.69
N GLY A 150 14.33 -20.58 22.27
CA GLY A 150 13.30 -19.65 21.86
C GLY A 150 12.53 -19.07 23.04
N PHE A 151 12.13 -17.80 22.93
CA PHE A 151 11.25 -17.13 23.88
C PHE A 151 10.20 -16.30 23.15
N PHE A 152 8.94 -16.56 23.45
CA PHE A 152 7.82 -15.70 23.11
C PHE A 152 6.68 -16.09 24.04
N ILE A 153 6.13 -15.12 24.79
CA ILE A 153 5.16 -15.28 25.87
C ILE A 153 5.74 -16.02 27.10
N SER A 154 6.44 -17.12 26.87
CA SER A 154 7.18 -17.88 27.87
C SER A 154 8.42 -18.52 27.23
N ASP A 155 9.29 -19.08 28.08
CA ASP A 155 10.46 -19.85 27.63
C ASP A 155 10.01 -21.14 26.94
N GLN A 156 10.38 -21.28 25.66
CA GLN A 156 10.03 -22.42 24.80
C GLN A 156 11.19 -23.42 24.64
N GLY A 157 12.37 -23.12 25.19
CA GLY A 157 13.58 -23.93 25.03
C GLY A 157 14.02 -24.10 23.58
N THR A 158 14.82 -25.13 23.30
CA THR A 158 15.42 -25.37 21.98
C THR A 158 14.48 -26.05 20.97
N THR A 159 13.26 -26.39 21.39
CA THR A 159 12.24 -26.97 20.51
C THR A 159 11.20 -25.95 20.04
N SER A 160 11.44 -24.66 20.29
CA SER A 160 10.57 -23.56 19.90
C SER A 160 10.23 -23.59 18.41
N SER A 161 8.97 -23.33 18.08
CA SER A 161 8.50 -23.36 16.70
C SER A 161 7.20 -22.57 16.52
N ILE A 162 6.75 -22.46 15.27
CA ILE A 162 5.50 -21.79 14.91
C ILE A 162 4.27 -22.41 15.58
N TRP A 163 4.35 -23.67 16.02
CA TRP A 163 3.30 -24.32 16.80
C TRP A 163 3.10 -23.68 18.17
N ASN A 164 4.17 -23.23 18.82
CA ASN A 164 4.10 -22.56 20.11
C ASN A 164 3.39 -21.20 19.96
N VAL A 165 3.75 -20.45 18.92
CA VAL A 165 3.12 -19.17 18.56
C VAL A 165 1.64 -19.35 18.23
N GLU A 166 1.28 -20.35 17.42
CA GLU A 166 -0.12 -20.58 17.06
C GLU A 166 -0.97 -21.04 18.25
N ALA A 167 -0.42 -21.90 19.12
CA ALA A 167 -1.11 -22.32 20.34
C ALA A 167 -1.37 -21.14 21.26
N ALA A 168 -0.39 -20.26 21.45
CA ALA A 168 -0.54 -19.07 22.27
C ALA A 168 -1.55 -18.07 21.69
N LEU A 169 -1.55 -17.87 20.36
CA LEU A 169 -2.56 -17.04 19.70
C LEU A 169 -3.98 -17.61 19.84
N ALA A 170 -4.11 -18.94 19.71
CA ALA A 170 -5.37 -19.64 19.86
C ALA A 170 -5.96 -19.48 21.26
N GLU A 171 -5.11 -19.63 22.28
CA GLU A 171 -5.48 -19.44 23.67
C GLU A 171 -5.87 -17.99 23.93
N GLY A 172 -5.07 -17.02 23.47
CA GLY A 172 -5.37 -15.59 23.61
C GLY A 172 -6.71 -15.20 23.01
N PHE A 173 -7.02 -15.66 21.79
CA PHE A 173 -8.34 -15.42 21.19
C PHE A 173 -9.48 -16.11 21.95
N THR A 174 -9.21 -17.23 22.61
CA THR A 174 -10.20 -17.93 23.43
C THR A 174 -10.49 -17.13 24.70
N GLN A 175 -9.44 -16.66 25.39
CA GLN A 175 -9.56 -15.82 26.59
C GLN A 175 -10.27 -14.50 26.29
N LEU A 176 -9.82 -13.76 25.27
CA LEU A 176 -10.45 -12.49 24.88
C LEU A 176 -11.92 -12.66 24.50
N ARG A 177 -12.30 -13.77 23.86
CA ARG A 177 -13.70 -14.07 23.54
C ARG A 177 -14.51 -14.40 24.80
N ALA A 178 -13.92 -15.07 25.78
CA ALA A 178 -14.58 -15.41 27.03
C ALA A 178 -14.83 -14.16 27.90
N ASP A 179 -13.84 -13.27 27.99
CA ASP A 179 -13.92 -12.06 28.81
C ASP A 179 -14.60 -10.90 28.10
N GLY A 180 -14.62 -10.92 26.75
CA GLY A 180 -15.12 -9.86 25.89
C GLY A 180 -14.24 -8.61 25.91
N LYS A 181 -13.08 -8.63 26.57
CA LYS A 181 -12.14 -7.51 26.71
C LYS A 181 -10.75 -8.04 27.11
N LEU A 182 -9.73 -7.18 27.00
CA LEU A 182 -8.46 -7.43 27.69
C LEU A 182 -8.60 -7.11 29.18
N VAL A 183 -8.13 -8.01 30.03
CA VAL A 183 -8.03 -7.78 31.48
C VAL A 183 -6.64 -7.23 31.79
N VAL A 184 -6.59 -6.01 32.32
CA VAL A 184 -5.36 -5.31 32.72
C VAL A 184 -5.39 -5.07 34.22
N ASP A 185 -4.31 -5.39 34.92
CA ASP A 185 -4.16 -5.02 36.33
C ASP A 185 -4.10 -3.48 36.45
N PRO A 186 -5.01 -2.84 37.20
CA PRO A 186 -5.11 -1.38 37.23
C PRO A 186 -3.95 -0.70 37.97
N VAL A 187 -3.11 -1.45 38.68
CA VAL A 187 -1.97 -0.93 39.46
C VAL A 187 -0.66 -1.27 38.77
N THR A 188 -0.45 -2.53 38.41
CA THR A 188 0.82 -2.99 37.81
C THR A 188 0.85 -2.85 36.29
N LEU A 189 -0.32 -2.68 35.66
CA LEU A 189 -0.52 -2.73 34.21
C LEU A 189 -0.12 -4.08 33.60
N GLU A 190 0.03 -5.13 34.41
CA GLU A 190 0.28 -6.48 33.91
C GLU A 190 -0.96 -7.06 33.22
N VAL A 191 -0.71 -7.89 32.22
CA VAL A 191 -1.70 -8.53 31.36
C VAL A 191 -1.31 -9.98 31.16
N ASP A 192 -2.31 -10.85 30.97
CA ASP A 192 -2.06 -12.24 30.59
C ASP A 192 -1.32 -12.30 29.24
N PRO A 193 -0.18 -13.01 29.13
CA PRO A 193 0.63 -13.03 27.90
C PRO A 193 -0.09 -13.49 26.64
N GLU A 194 -0.89 -14.56 26.73
CA GLU A 194 -1.65 -15.08 25.60
C GLU A 194 -2.74 -14.08 25.19
N ALA A 195 -3.51 -13.55 26.15
CA ALA A 195 -4.50 -12.50 25.86
C ALA A 195 -3.86 -11.24 25.28
N ALA A 196 -2.70 -10.83 25.78
CA ALA A 196 -1.93 -9.68 25.29
C ALA A 196 -1.51 -9.87 23.84
N PHE A 197 -1.06 -11.06 23.46
CA PHE A 197 -0.71 -11.37 22.08
C PHE A 197 -1.91 -11.23 21.14
N ALA A 198 -3.01 -11.90 21.47
CA ALA A 198 -4.23 -11.80 20.66
C ALA A 198 -4.80 -10.38 20.62
N TYR A 199 -4.60 -9.60 21.69
CA TYR A 199 -5.04 -8.22 21.74
C TYR A 199 -4.20 -7.32 20.83
N LEU A 200 -2.87 -7.47 20.79
CA LEU A 200 -2.04 -6.73 19.83
C LEU A 200 -2.39 -7.06 18.37
N VAL A 201 -2.69 -8.33 18.07
CA VAL A 201 -3.22 -8.72 16.74
C VAL A 201 -4.52 -7.97 16.42
N SER A 202 -5.38 -7.82 17.42
CA SER A 202 -6.65 -7.10 17.31
C SER A 202 -6.44 -5.60 17.12
N VAL A 203 -5.55 -4.97 17.90
CA VAL A 203 -5.16 -3.55 17.77
C VAL A 203 -4.60 -3.27 16.38
N ARG A 204 -3.71 -4.14 15.89
CA ARG A 204 -3.15 -4.04 14.54
C ARG A 204 -4.24 -4.10 13.48
N PHE A 205 -5.13 -5.08 13.56
CA PHE A 205 -6.23 -5.24 12.61
C PHE A 205 -7.13 -4.00 12.60
N VAL A 206 -7.51 -3.52 13.78
CA VAL A 206 -8.37 -2.34 13.96
C VAL A 206 -7.72 -1.08 13.39
N ASN A 207 -6.45 -0.85 13.68
CA ASN A 207 -5.73 0.31 13.15
C ASN A 207 -5.63 0.28 11.61
N GLN A 208 -5.48 -0.90 11.02
CA GLN A 208 -5.45 -1.06 9.57
C GLN A 208 -6.84 -0.84 8.95
N VAL A 209 -7.91 -1.43 9.50
CA VAL A 209 -9.27 -1.17 9.02
C VAL A 209 -9.62 0.32 9.16
N TRP A 210 -9.26 0.95 10.27
CA TRP A 210 -9.41 2.39 10.45
C TRP A 210 -8.67 3.16 9.34
N ARG A 211 -7.39 2.84 9.07
CA ARG A 211 -6.62 3.47 8.00
C ARG A 211 -7.28 3.30 6.63
N GLU A 212 -7.78 2.11 6.31
CA GLU A 212 -8.47 1.86 5.04
C GLU A 212 -9.78 2.66 4.91
N VAL A 213 -10.52 2.86 6.01
CA VAL A 213 -11.79 3.60 5.99
C VAL A 213 -11.60 5.11 6.06
N MET A 214 -10.63 5.58 6.85
CA MET A 214 -10.45 6.99 7.20
C MET A 214 -9.25 7.63 6.50
N GLY A 215 -8.43 6.86 5.78
CA GLY A 215 -7.25 7.34 5.05
C GLY A 215 -6.01 7.63 5.90
N TYR A 216 -6.09 7.53 7.23
CA TYR A 216 -4.98 7.88 8.14
C TYR A 216 -4.94 6.96 9.38
N PRO A 217 -3.76 6.48 9.84
CA PRO A 217 -3.67 5.56 10.99
C PRO A 217 -3.83 6.28 12.35
N LEU A 218 -4.26 5.56 13.39
CA LEU A 218 -4.33 6.06 14.78
C LEU A 218 -2.99 5.96 15.53
N THR A 219 -1.96 5.44 14.89
CA THR A 219 -0.63 5.23 15.46
C THR A 219 0.44 5.78 14.55
N LEU A 220 1.60 6.13 15.12
CA LEU A 220 2.80 6.47 14.35
C LEU A 220 3.53 5.23 13.80
N VAL A 221 4.66 5.46 13.13
CA VAL A 221 5.59 4.43 12.63
C VAL A 221 6.11 3.49 13.72
N HIS A 222 6.23 3.97 14.96
CA HIS A 222 6.57 3.14 16.13
C HIS A 222 5.33 2.51 16.79
N TYR A 223 4.16 2.60 16.14
CA TYR A 223 2.92 1.90 16.52
C TYR A 223 2.30 2.31 17.86
N PHE A 224 2.60 3.50 18.35
CA PHE A 224 1.92 4.08 19.50
C PHE A 224 1.11 5.32 19.07
N PRO A 225 -0.06 5.56 19.69
CA PRO A 225 -0.79 6.82 19.55
C PRO A 225 0.04 8.03 19.99
N ARG A 226 -0.19 9.17 19.33
CA ARG A 226 0.48 10.46 19.58
C ARG A 226 -0.23 11.30 20.62
N ASN A 227 -1.54 11.12 20.80
CA ASN A 227 -2.33 11.81 21.80
C ASN A 227 -3.37 10.89 22.46
N GLU A 228 -3.99 11.42 23.52
CA GLU A 228 -5.04 10.75 24.28
C GLU A 228 -6.21 10.30 23.41
N ALA A 229 -6.69 11.17 22.52
CA ALA A 229 -7.84 10.87 21.68
C ALA A 229 -7.59 9.71 20.71
N GLN A 230 -6.40 9.63 20.11
CA GLN A 230 -6.00 8.51 19.26
C GLN A 230 -5.92 7.21 20.06
N ARG A 231 -5.34 7.25 21.28
CA ARG A 231 -5.28 6.09 22.18
C ARG A 231 -6.67 5.60 22.54
N ASP A 232 -7.53 6.50 22.96
CA ASP A 232 -8.86 6.15 23.45
C ASP A 232 -9.73 5.61 22.33
N LEU A 233 -9.68 6.21 21.13
CA LEU A 233 -10.41 5.72 19.97
C LEU A 233 -9.88 4.35 19.50
N LEU A 234 -8.56 4.17 19.45
CA LEU A 234 -7.96 2.87 19.10
C LEU A 234 -8.37 1.79 20.12
N GLY A 235 -8.35 2.13 21.41
CA GLY A 235 -8.79 1.25 22.49
C GLY A 235 -10.27 0.91 22.41
N GLU A 236 -11.14 1.90 22.16
CA GLU A 236 -12.58 1.72 22.02
C GLU A 236 -12.93 0.82 20.83
N LEU A 237 -12.36 1.08 19.64
CA LEU A 237 -12.61 0.28 18.45
C LEU A 237 -12.06 -1.14 18.61
N THR A 238 -10.90 -1.30 19.26
CA THR A 238 -10.35 -2.62 19.57
C THR A 238 -11.23 -3.38 20.54
N GLN A 239 -11.71 -2.72 21.59
CA GLN A 239 -12.63 -3.29 22.56
C GLN A 239 -13.95 -3.71 21.90
N ARG A 240 -14.50 -2.90 21.00
CA ARG A 240 -15.69 -3.26 20.21
C ARG A 240 -15.44 -4.48 19.33
N PHE A 241 -14.30 -4.53 18.64
CA PHE A 241 -13.92 -5.66 17.80
C PHE A 241 -13.79 -6.95 18.63
N VAL A 242 -13.10 -6.91 19.77
CA VAL A 242 -12.96 -8.06 20.68
C VAL A 242 -14.32 -8.49 21.27
N ALA A 243 -15.09 -7.56 21.82
CA ALA A 243 -16.38 -7.85 22.47
C ALA A 243 -17.43 -8.45 21.53
N SER A 244 -17.32 -8.14 20.23
CA SER A 244 -18.18 -8.71 19.18
C SER A 244 -17.70 -10.06 18.64
N GLY A 245 -16.64 -10.64 19.21
CA GLY A 245 -16.06 -11.89 18.73
C GLY A 245 -15.24 -11.74 17.46
N PHE A 246 -14.54 -10.62 17.30
CA PHE A 246 -13.68 -10.28 16.15
C PHE A 246 -14.47 -10.03 14.86
N SER A 247 -15.64 -9.39 14.98
CA SER A 247 -16.53 -9.04 13.86
C SER A 247 -16.05 -7.80 13.11
N LEU A 248 -15.80 -7.96 11.81
CA LEU A 248 -15.46 -6.85 10.92
C LEU A 248 -16.66 -5.92 10.73
N ARG A 249 -17.89 -6.46 10.68
CA ARG A 249 -19.10 -5.62 10.54
C ARG A 249 -19.29 -4.70 11.74
N SER A 250 -19.16 -5.24 12.95
CA SER A 250 -19.24 -4.46 14.20
C SER A 250 -18.19 -3.35 14.23
N LEU A 251 -16.96 -3.66 13.83
CA LEU A 251 -15.89 -2.68 13.72
C LEU A 251 -16.22 -1.58 12.69
N LEU A 252 -16.60 -1.96 11.47
CA LEU A 252 -16.97 -1.01 10.42
C LEU A 252 -18.15 -0.13 10.86
N GLU A 253 -19.18 -0.70 11.46
CA GLU A 253 -20.30 0.06 12.03
C GLU A 253 -19.81 1.08 13.06
N GLY A 254 -18.91 0.69 13.96
CA GLY A 254 -18.31 1.60 14.94
C GLY A 254 -17.54 2.75 14.31
N ILE A 255 -16.85 2.51 13.19
CA ILE A 255 -16.12 3.56 12.47
C ILE A 255 -17.09 4.47 11.72
N VAL A 256 -17.98 3.92 10.88
CA VAL A 256 -18.83 4.72 9.97
C VAL A 256 -19.95 5.47 10.67
N THR A 257 -20.34 5.03 11.88
CA THR A 257 -21.28 5.77 12.74
C THR A 257 -20.56 6.71 13.72
N GLY A 258 -19.22 6.69 13.71
CA GLY A 258 -18.39 7.54 14.55
C GLY A 258 -18.41 9.01 14.09
N PRO A 259 -18.12 9.95 15.01
CA PRO A 259 -18.21 11.39 14.73
C PRO A 259 -17.23 11.87 13.66
N TYR A 260 -16.10 11.16 13.48
CA TYR A 260 -15.09 11.52 12.49
C TYR A 260 -15.45 11.07 11.06
N PHE A 261 -16.35 10.10 10.87
CA PHE A 261 -16.69 9.61 9.53
C PHE A 261 -17.66 10.54 8.80
N ALA A 262 -18.60 11.15 9.53
CA ALA A 262 -19.61 12.05 9.00
C ALA A 262 -19.56 13.39 9.74
N GLU A 263 -18.39 14.04 9.72
CA GLU A 263 -18.21 15.36 10.33
C GLU A 263 -19.12 16.39 9.63
N PRO A 264 -20.03 17.07 10.36
CA PRO A 264 -20.83 18.14 9.79
C PRO A 264 -19.94 19.30 9.35
N ALA A 265 -20.36 20.02 8.31
CA ALA A 265 -19.67 21.23 7.88
C ALA A 265 -19.65 22.27 9.03
N PRO A 266 -18.62 23.14 9.11
CA PRO A 266 -18.54 24.22 10.10
C PRO A 266 -19.82 25.01 10.30
N GLU A 267 -20.49 25.34 9.20
CA GLU A 267 -21.74 26.08 9.14
C GLU A 267 -22.95 25.34 9.77
N ASP A 268 -22.87 24.01 9.87
CA ASP A 268 -23.94 23.13 10.35
C ASP A 268 -23.80 22.76 11.84
N GLY A 269 -22.84 23.36 12.55
CA GLY A 269 -22.86 23.44 14.02
C GLY A 269 -21.80 22.62 14.78
N CYS A 270 -20.63 22.38 14.20
CA CYS A 270 -19.53 21.67 14.88
C CYS A 270 -18.73 22.50 15.90
N GLY A 271 -19.04 23.79 16.08
CA GLY A 271 -18.36 24.62 17.07
C GLY A 271 -18.72 26.11 17.08
N SER A 272 -18.01 26.89 17.89
CA SER A 272 -18.16 28.36 17.96
C SER A 272 -17.53 29.03 16.74
N GLN A 273 -17.87 30.30 16.45
CA GLN A 273 -17.22 31.05 15.34
C GLN A 273 -15.69 31.06 15.44
N ASP A 274 -15.13 31.00 16.65
CA ASP A 274 -13.69 30.98 16.89
C ASP A 274 -13.06 29.56 16.84
N HIS A 275 -13.88 28.51 16.90
CA HIS A 275 -13.47 27.10 16.88
C HIS A 275 -14.54 26.27 16.17
N PRO A 276 -14.63 26.31 14.83
CA PRO A 276 -15.70 25.69 14.06
C PRO A 276 -15.77 24.17 14.20
N TYR A 277 -14.70 23.54 14.71
CA TYR A 277 -14.61 22.12 14.96
C TYR A 277 -14.19 21.86 16.40
N THR A 278 -15.08 21.30 17.23
CA THR A 278 -14.81 20.99 18.65
C THR A 278 -14.27 19.58 18.89
N MET A 279 -13.92 18.85 17.83
CA MET A 279 -13.38 17.50 17.98
C MET A 279 -11.93 17.53 18.48
N PRO A 280 -11.47 16.47 19.18
CA PRO A 280 -10.04 16.28 19.45
C PRO A 280 -9.21 16.13 18.18
N ALA A 281 -7.99 16.71 18.17
CA ALA A 281 -7.07 16.68 17.03
C ALA A 281 -6.54 15.28 16.72
N LEU A 282 -7.35 14.48 16.04
CA LEU A 282 -7.09 13.06 15.82
C LEU A 282 -6.06 12.83 14.72
N PHE A 283 -6.12 13.58 13.63
CA PHE A 283 -5.29 13.37 12.45
C PHE A 283 -4.01 14.20 12.47
N ASN A 284 -4.11 15.48 12.85
CA ASN A 284 -2.95 16.34 13.09
C ASN A 284 -2.89 16.83 14.55
N PRO A 285 -2.34 16.03 15.49
CA PRO A 285 -2.22 16.44 16.89
C PRO A 285 -1.41 17.71 17.13
N TRP A 286 -0.59 18.16 16.18
CA TRP A 286 0.26 19.34 16.31
C TRP A 286 -0.47 20.65 16.07
N ILE A 287 -1.64 20.59 15.45
CA ILE A 287 -2.41 21.77 15.11
C ILE A 287 -2.81 22.60 16.34
N LEU A 288 -2.98 21.93 17.49
CA LEU A 288 -3.26 22.54 18.79
C LEU A 288 -2.04 23.25 19.41
N LEU A 289 -0.85 23.09 18.83
CA LEU A 289 0.39 23.73 19.28
C LEU A 289 0.83 24.87 18.36
N GLU A 290 0.07 25.20 17.31
CA GLU A 290 0.38 26.36 16.48
C GLU A 290 0.42 27.63 17.33
N GLU A 291 1.33 28.54 17.01
CA GLU A 291 1.46 29.80 17.76
C GLU A 291 0.24 30.70 17.55
N ASP A 292 -0.38 30.60 16.36
CA ASP A 292 -1.60 31.31 16.02
C ASP A 292 -2.84 30.45 16.35
N PRO A 293 -3.67 30.85 17.34
CA PRO A 293 -4.89 30.12 17.70
C PRO A 293 -5.90 29.97 16.56
N VAL A 294 -5.86 30.85 15.54
CA VAL A 294 -6.73 30.74 14.36
C VAL A 294 -6.38 29.50 13.54
N LEU A 295 -5.14 29.02 13.63
CA LEU A 295 -4.68 27.80 12.98
C LEU A 295 -4.97 26.54 13.78
N HIS A 296 -5.58 26.62 14.98
CA HIS A 296 -5.96 25.44 15.79
C HIS A 296 -7.18 24.69 15.23
N GLY A 297 -7.47 24.83 13.94
CA GLY A 297 -8.52 24.08 13.27
C GLY A 297 -8.22 22.59 13.36
N ASN A 298 -9.25 21.78 13.53
CA ASN A 298 -9.09 20.33 13.51
C ASN A 298 -10.27 19.74 12.77
N SER A 299 -10.04 19.08 11.65
CA SER A 299 -11.12 18.44 10.91
C SER A 299 -10.62 17.21 10.18
N VAL A 300 -11.52 16.46 9.57
CA VAL A 300 -11.16 15.46 8.55
C VAL A 300 -10.29 16.05 7.44
N GLY A 301 -10.29 17.37 7.21
CA GLY A 301 -9.36 18.01 6.28
C GLY A 301 -7.88 17.79 6.64
N ASP A 302 -7.56 17.52 7.90
CA ASP A 302 -6.20 17.15 8.32
C ASP A 302 -5.75 15.76 7.82
N ILE A 303 -6.68 14.94 7.27
CA ILE A 303 -6.32 13.70 6.56
C ILE A 303 -5.82 13.98 5.15
N VAL A 304 -6.02 15.18 4.61
CA VAL A 304 -5.59 15.51 3.25
C VAL A 304 -4.07 15.60 3.25
N HIS A 305 -3.44 14.59 2.67
CA HIS A 305 -1.99 14.46 2.60
C HIS A 305 -1.58 14.10 1.17
N ARG A 306 -0.35 14.40 0.80
CA ARG A 306 0.20 13.89 -0.46
C ARG A 306 0.37 12.37 -0.35
N TYR A 307 -0.03 11.63 -1.37
CA TYR A 307 0.28 10.20 -1.45
C TYR A 307 1.79 9.97 -1.32
N ASP A 308 2.19 8.84 -0.74
CA ASP A 308 3.60 8.48 -0.69
C ASP A 308 4.19 8.37 -2.09
N ALA A 309 5.49 8.65 -2.20
CA ALA A 309 6.16 8.76 -3.48
C ALA A 309 6.06 7.47 -4.32
N ARG A 310 6.00 6.29 -3.68
CA ARG A 310 5.88 5.01 -4.41
C ARG A 310 4.46 4.82 -4.96
N VAL A 311 3.44 5.16 -4.17
CA VAL A 311 2.05 5.16 -4.62
C VAL A 311 1.87 6.12 -5.79
N LEU A 312 2.41 7.34 -5.72
CA LEU A 312 2.36 8.28 -6.84
C LEU A 312 3.00 7.73 -8.12
N LEU A 313 4.17 7.07 -7.99
CA LEU A 313 4.83 6.43 -9.13
C LEU A 313 3.99 5.30 -9.74
N SER A 314 3.38 4.46 -8.90
CA SER A 314 2.49 3.40 -9.37
C SER A 314 1.19 3.93 -9.96
N MET A 315 0.63 5.00 -9.40
CA MET A 315 -0.58 5.64 -9.92
C MET A 315 -0.36 6.21 -11.31
N VAL A 316 0.71 6.99 -11.52
CA VAL A 316 1.01 7.57 -12.84
C VAL A 316 1.35 6.49 -13.86
N SER A 317 2.13 5.47 -13.46
CA SER A 317 2.47 4.33 -14.34
C SER A 317 1.21 3.56 -14.74
N SER A 318 0.35 3.23 -13.78
CA SER A 318 -0.88 2.49 -14.04
C SER A 318 -1.86 3.30 -14.88
N ALA A 319 -2.00 4.60 -14.61
CA ALA A 319 -2.90 5.46 -15.38
C ALA A 319 -2.42 5.58 -16.82
N LEU A 320 -1.13 5.80 -17.06
CA LEU A 320 -0.63 6.08 -18.39
C LEU A 320 -0.27 4.82 -19.21
N GLY A 321 -0.40 3.63 -18.61
CA GLY A 321 0.01 2.38 -19.26
C GLY A 321 1.53 2.21 -19.34
N TRP A 322 2.27 2.96 -18.52
CA TRP A 322 3.73 2.94 -18.52
C TRP A 322 4.28 1.81 -17.63
N PRO A 323 5.53 1.36 -17.85
CA PRO A 323 6.20 0.47 -16.91
C PRO A 323 6.30 1.07 -15.50
N ASN A 324 6.14 0.23 -14.47
CA ASN A 324 6.34 0.64 -13.08
C ASN A 324 7.80 1.08 -12.86
N ALA A 325 7.99 2.11 -12.03
CA ALA A 325 9.31 2.51 -11.57
C ALA A 325 10.01 1.33 -10.85
N PRO A 326 11.32 1.11 -11.08
CA PRO A 326 12.02 -0.02 -10.48
C PRO A 326 12.09 0.15 -8.96
N THR A 327 11.83 -0.94 -8.23
CA THR A 327 11.96 -0.98 -6.77
C THR A 327 13.39 -0.74 -6.30
N TYR A 328 14.35 -1.24 -7.08
CA TYR A 328 15.80 -1.11 -6.86
C TYR A 328 16.40 -0.30 -8.02
N PRO A 329 16.38 1.04 -7.94
CA PRO A 329 16.79 1.89 -9.03
C PRO A 329 18.31 1.94 -9.22
N GLY A 330 18.76 2.18 -10.45
CA GLY A 330 20.15 2.55 -10.75
C GLY A 330 20.42 4.04 -10.47
N GLU A 331 21.67 4.49 -10.59
CA GLU A 331 22.16 5.79 -10.09
C GLU A 331 21.31 7.03 -10.48
N GLY A 332 20.84 7.12 -11.74
CA GLY A 332 19.99 8.22 -12.19
C GLY A 332 18.55 8.16 -11.67
N GLU A 333 17.97 6.96 -11.63
CA GLU A 333 16.62 6.73 -11.13
C GLU A 333 16.57 6.84 -9.59
N GLU A 334 17.65 6.42 -8.92
CA GLU A 334 17.81 6.51 -7.47
C GLU A 334 17.80 7.97 -7.03
N SER A 335 18.50 8.83 -7.76
CA SER A 335 18.55 10.27 -7.48
C SER A 335 17.16 10.92 -7.58
N PHE A 336 16.40 10.59 -8.61
CA PHE A 336 15.02 11.05 -8.76
C PHE A 336 14.11 10.53 -7.64
N GLN A 337 14.13 9.21 -7.40
CA GLN A 337 13.28 8.58 -6.40
C GLN A 337 13.55 9.14 -5.00
N LYS A 338 14.82 9.36 -4.63
CA LYS A 338 15.19 10.04 -3.38
C LYS A 338 14.66 11.47 -3.31
N ALA A 339 14.79 12.23 -4.39
CA ALA A 339 14.38 13.63 -4.44
C ALA A 339 12.86 13.82 -4.30
N ILE A 340 12.05 12.84 -4.69
CA ILE A 340 10.59 12.89 -4.51
C ILE A 340 10.10 12.23 -3.21
N GLY A 341 10.99 11.62 -2.43
CA GLY A 341 10.72 11.08 -1.09
C GLY A 341 10.72 9.56 -0.95
N VAL A 342 11.08 8.79 -1.99
CA VAL A 342 11.05 7.32 -1.94
C VAL A 342 12.10 6.76 -0.96
N PHE A 343 11.66 5.83 -0.11
CA PHE A 343 12.54 4.97 0.68
C PHE A 343 13.21 3.93 -0.24
N VAL A 344 14.45 4.20 -0.65
CA VAL A 344 15.24 3.31 -1.53
C VAL A 344 15.90 2.17 -0.73
N LYS A 345 16.28 2.42 0.54
CA LYS A 345 16.85 1.42 1.45
C LYS A 345 16.58 1.76 2.91
N ASP A 346 16.47 0.77 3.77
CA ASP A 346 16.12 0.93 5.19
C ASP A 346 17.11 1.79 5.99
N ALA A 347 18.36 1.91 5.51
CA ALA A 347 19.41 2.71 6.14
C ALA A 347 19.37 4.21 5.77
N GLU A 348 18.56 4.62 4.79
CA GLU A 348 18.39 6.02 4.39
C GLU A 348 16.91 6.42 4.53
N PRO A 349 16.57 7.38 5.41
CA PRO A 349 15.20 7.81 5.57
C PRO A 349 14.72 8.55 4.32
N GLY A 350 13.63 8.07 3.72
CA GLY A 350 12.80 8.84 2.79
C GLY A 350 11.92 9.85 3.53
N PHE A 351 11.00 10.49 2.80
CA PHE A 351 10.03 11.42 3.38
C PHE A 351 8.71 11.40 2.62
N ASP A 352 7.60 11.58 3.34
CA ASP A 352 6.25 11.60 2.76
C ASP A 352 5.69 13.03 2.61
N GLY A 353 6.53 14.04 2.88
CA GLY A 353 6.16 15.45 2.82
C GLY A 353 6.11 16.03 1.40
N VAL A 354 5.49 17.21 1.29
CA VAL A 354 5.56 18.05 0.09
C VAL A 354 6.57 19.15 0.36
N ASP A 355 7.74 19.08 -0.26
CA ASP A 355 8.64 20.22 -0.35
C ASP A 355 8.69 20.74 -1.78
N PHE A 356 9.10 22.00 -1.92
CA PHE A 356 9.15 22.68 -3.21
C PHE A 356 10.10 21.97 -4.20
N GLN A 357 11.19 21.36 -3.73
CA GLN A 357 12.15 20.66 -4.58
C GLN A 357 11.59 19.33 -5.09
N GLY A 358 10.88 18.59 -4.25
CA GLY A 358 10.18 17.36 -4.61
C GLY A 358 9.10 17.62 -5.65
N LEU A 359 8.33 18.72 -5.52
CA LEU A 359 7.34 19.13 -6.53
C LEU A 359 7.99 19.51 -7.86
N LEU A 360 9.04 20.35 -7.85
CA LEU A 360 9.76 20.69 -9.08
C LEU A 360 10.40 19.47 -9.74
N THR A 361 10.92 18.53 -8.94
CA THR A 361 11.50 17.28 -9.44
C THR A 361 10.43 16.40 -10.08
N TRP A 362 9.26 16.27 -9.44
CA TRP A 362 8.10 15.58 -9.99
C TRP A 362 7.66 16.20 -11.33
N GLU A 363 7.44 17.51 -11.36
CA GLU A 363 7.05 18.25 -12.56
C GLU A 363 8.10 18.09 -13.68
N SER A 364 9.40 18.16 -13.36
CA SER A 364 10.47 18.03 -14.35
C SER A 364 10.41 16.71 -15.13
N ARG A 365 9.86 15.65 -14.53
CA ARG A 365 9.70 14.34 -15.16
C ARG A 365 8.33 14.15 -15.79
N TYR A 366 7.26 14.54 -15.09
CA TYR A 366 5.90 14.16 -15.48
C TYR A 366 5.10 15.27 -16.16
N ALA A 367 5.55 16.53 -16.15
CA ALA A 367 4.83 17.64 -16.79
C ALA A 367 4.69 17.50 -18.31
N ALA A 368 5.50 16.66 -18.95
CA ALA A 368 5.36 16.34 -20.38
C ALA A 368 4.35 15.21 -20.65
N CYS A 369 3.98 14.43 -19.63
CA CYS A 369 3.15 13.21 -19.76
C CYS A 369 3.59 12.32 -20.95
N SER A 370 4.89 12.09 -21.01
CA SER A 370 5.55 11.18 -21.94
C SER A 370 6.54 10.35 -21.12
N LEU A 371 6.77 9.10 -21.51
CA LEU A 371 7.90 8.33 -20.99
C LEU A 371 9.17 9.13 -21.29
N ALA A 372 9.72 9.78 -20.27
CA ALA A 372 11.04 10.36 -20.35
C ALA A 372 11.99 9.19 -20.61
N THR A 373 12.50 9.08 -21.84
CA THR A 373 13.52 8.09 -22.16
C THR A 373 14.67 8.30 -21.19
N ALA A 374 14.85 7.33 -20.30
CA ALA A 374 15.99 7.28 -19.39
C ALA A 374 17.24 6.92 -20.20
N GLY A 375 17.72 7.88 -20.99
CA GLY A 375 19.06 7.90 -21.58
C GLY A 375 19.76 9.17 -21.13
N PRO A 376 21.09 9.15 -20.85
CA PRO A 376 21.81 10.36 -20.51
C PRO A 376 21.67 11.39 -21.64
N THR A 377 21.43 12.66 -21.29
CA THR A 377 21.28 13.75 -22.26
C THR A 377 22.57 13.91 -23.06
N GLY A 378 22.58 13.51 -24.33
CA GLY A 378 23.70 13.65 -25.23
C GLY A 378 23.34 13.17 -26.64
N SER A 379 24.20 13.51 -27.61
CA SER A 379 23.99 13.21 -29.02
C SER A 379 25.14 12.38 -29.58
N CYS A 380 24.81 11.41 -30.44
CA CYS A 380 25.75 10.61 -31.18
C CYS A 380 26.30 11.28 -32.44
N ALA A 381 25.93 12.54 -32.70
CA ALA A 381 26.52 13.33 -33.77
C ALA A 381 28.05 13.35 -33.60
N ASP A 382 28.74 12.78 -34.60
CA ASP A 382 30.20 12.62 -34.64
C ASP A 382 30.83 11.76 -33.52
N ALA A 383 30.03 11.01 -32.76
CA ALA A 383 30.50 10.17 -31.63
C ALA A 383 30.26 8.66 -31.81
N CYS A 384 29.78 8.21 -32.98
CA CYS A 384 29.51 6.80 -33.25
C CYS A 384 30.73 5.88 -32.99
N GLY A 385 30.53 4.82 -32.22
CA GLY A 385 31.54 3.87 -31.79
C GLY A 385 32.28 4.24 -30.50
N GLY A 386 31.83 5.27 -29.77
CA GLY A 386 32.43 5.67 -28.50
C GLY A 386 31.52 6.55 -27.63
N GLN A 387 32.09 7.17 -26.59
CA GLN A 387 31.35 8.03 -25.67
C GLN A 387 31.14 9.43 -26.26
N ALA A 388 29.92 9.94 -26.20
CA ALA A 388 29.58 11.32 -26.52
C ALA A 388 30.12 12.29 -25.44
N PRO A 389 30.37 13.57 -25.78
CA PRO A 389 30.90 14.56 -24.84
C PRO A 389 30.05 14.78 -23.58
N ALA A 390 28.75 14.46 -23.66
CA ALA A 390 27.81 14.59 -22.56
C ALA A 390 27.67 13.31 -21.70
N GLY A 391 28.45 12.26 -22.00
CA GLY A 391 28.63 11.10 -21.12
C GLY A 391 27.88 9.83 -21.52
N CYS A 392 26.90 9.89 -22.43
CA CYS A 392 26.27 8.69 -23.02
C CYS A 392 27.16 8.02 -24.07
N TYR A 393 26.92 6.75 -24.37
CA TYR A 393 27.69 5.96 -25.34
C TYR A 393 26.92 5.72 -26.64
N CYS A 394 27.67 5.67 -27.74
CA CYS A 394 27.18 5.52 -29.12
C CYS A 394 27.77 4.29 -29.79
N ASP A 395 27.98 3.21 -29.05
CA ASP A 395 28.56 1.94 -29.51
C ASP A 395 27.51 0.81 -29.50
N ALA A 396 27.92 -0.40 -29.93
CA ALA A 396 27.00 -1.53 -30.06
C ALA A 396 26.60 -2.12 -28.70
N GLU A 397 27.40 -1.85 -27.67
CA GLU A 397 27.23 -2.33 -26.31
C GLU A 397 26.31 -1.41 -25.47
N CYS A 398 26.05 -0.18 -25.91
CA CYS A 398 25.31 0.82 -25.13
C CYS A 398 23.92 0.34 -24.69
N ALA A 399 23.23 -0.46 -25.53
CA ALA A 399 21.90 -0.98 -25.21
C ALA A 399 21.95 -2.05 -24.11
N THR A 400 23.08 -2.77 -24.00
CA THR A 400 23.30 -3.75 -22.93
C THR A 400 23.70 -3.06 -21.63
N ASN A 401 24.42 -1.94 -21.72
CA ASN A 401 24.89 -1.16 -20.58
C ASN A 401 23.89 -0.09 -20.11
N ASN A 402 22.82 0.12 -20.88
CA ASN A 402 21.78 1.12 -20.64
C ASN A 402 22.32 2.56 -20.52
N ASP A 403 23.27 2.91 -21.38
CA ASP A 403 23.93 4.23 -21.42
C ASP A 403 23.88 4.86 -22.82
N CYS A 404 23.01 4.37 -23.72
CA CYS A 404 22.87 4.92 -25.06
C CYS A 404 22.45 6.39 -25.06
N CYS A 405 23.05 7.18 -25.95
CA CYS A 405 22.48 8.48 -26.28
C CYS A 405 21.13 8.29 -27.00
N ALA A 406 20.21 9.23 -26.77
CA ALA A 406 18.83 9.15 -27.28
C ALA A 406 18.73 9.06 -28.82
N ASP A 407 19.76 9.49 -29.55
CA ASP A 407 19.81 9.53 -31.01
C ASP A 407 20.78 8.49 -31.64
N TYR A 408 21.24 7.49 -30.87
CA TYR A 408 22.17 6.45 -31.36
C TYR A 408 21.68 5.74 -32.62
N VAL A 409 20.44 5.25 -32.62
CA VAL A 409 19.86 4.53 -33.75
C VAL A 409 19.73 5.41 -35.01
N PRO A 410 19.12 6.60 -34.95
CA PRO A 410 19.01 7.45 -36.14
C PRO A 410 20.37 7.98 -36.64
N VAL A 411 21.32 8.29 -35.75
CA VAL A 411 22.60 8.89 -36.14
C VAL A 411 23.65 7.86 -36.60
N CYS A 412 23.79 6.74 -35.88
CA CYS A 412 24.86 5.77 -36.13
C CYS A 412 24.43 4.57 -36.97
N LEU A 413 23.13 4.23 -36.97
CA LEU A 413 22.59 3.09 -37.71
C LEU A 413 21.79 3.49 -38.96
N GLY A 414 21.67 4.81 -39.22
CA GLY A 414 21.11 5.34 -40.47
C GLY A 414 19.59 5.29 -40.58
N GLY A 415 18.87 5.28 -39.43
CA GLY A 415 17.42 5.47 -39.40
C GLY A 415 17.03 6.93 -39.69
N ALA A 416 15.88 7.15 -40.35
CA ALA A 416 15.33 8.48 -40.61
C ALA A 416 15.21 9.33 -39.32
N PRO A 417 15.25 10.68 -39.40
CA PRO A 417 15.24 11.54 -38.22
C PRO A 417 13.97 11.34 -37.38
N ALA A 418 14.19 11.23 -36.07
CA ALA A 418 13.20 10.97 -35.05
C ALA A 418 12.14 12.10 -34.97
N GLY A 419 10.89 11.77 -35.26
CA GLY A 419 9.80 12.19 -34.37
C GLY A 419 9.96 11.48 -33.02
N PRO A 420 9.21 11.88 -31.97
CA PRO A 420 9.28 11.22 -30.67
C PRO A 420 9.16 9.71 -30.88
N VAL A 421 10.22 8.98 -30.51
CA VAL A 421 10.33 7.54 -30.72
C VAL A 421 9.45 6.89 -29.67
N ASP A 422 8.25 6.49 -30.12
CA ASP A 422 7.43 5.43 -29.55
C ASP A 422 8.29 4.16 -29.41
N ASP A 423 8.49 3.73 -28.17
CA ASP A 423 9.24 2.54 -27.77
C ASP A 423 8.43 1.24 -27.96
N GLY A 424 7.32 1.28 -28.71
CA GLY A 424 6.49 0.12 -29.03
C GLY A 424 5.71 -0.42 -27.84
N VAL A 425 5.66 0.35 -26.75
CA VAL A 425 4.72 0.14 -25.64
C VAL A 425 3.60 1.14 -25.87
N GLU A 426 2.49 0.69 -26.47
CA GLU A 426 1.28 1.50 -26.61
C GLU A 426 0.89 2.03 -25.23
N ASP A 427 0.98 3.35 -25.05
CA ASP A 427 0.56 4.03 -23.83
C ASP A 427 -0.91 4.47 -23.94
N TRP A 428 -1.47 4.99 -22.85
CA TRP A 428 -2.89 5.33 -22.85
C TRP A 428 -3.27 6.40 -23.88
N PHE A 429 -2.35 7.30 -24.25
CA PHE A 429 -2.63 8.31 -25.27
C PHE A 429 -2.69 7.72 -26.67
N ASP A 430 -1.94 6.66 -26.97
CA ASP A 430 -2.05 5.94 -28.25
C ASP A 430 -3.43 5.29 -28.40
N LEU A 431 -3.98 4.78 -27.28
CA LEU A 431 -5.34 4.26 -27.22
C LEU A 431 -6.38 5.38 -27.39
N LEU A 432 -6.14 6.56 -26.83
CA LEU A 432 -7.02 7.73 -26.99
C LEU A 432 -7.03 8.19 -28.46
N GLU A 433 -5.87 8.30 -29.10
CA GLU A 433 -5.76 8.63 -30.52
C GLU A 433 -6.51 7.61 -31.39
N THR A 434 -6.37 6.32 -31.07
CA THR A 434 -7.11 5.24 -31.73
C THR A 434 -8.62 5.40 -31.55
N ALA A 435 -9.08 5.72 -30.34
CA ALA A 435 -10.51 5.94 -30.06
C ALA A 435 -11.08 7.13 -30.84
N VAL A 436 -10.34 8.24 -30.93
CA VAL A 436 -10.70 9.41 -31.73
C VAL A 436 -10.79 9.03 -33.22
N ALA A 437 -9.78 8.34 -33.76
CA ALA A 437 -9.75 7.92 -35.16
C ALA A 437 -10.91 6.98 -35.51
N LEU A 438 -11.29 6.07 -34.61
CA LEU A 438 -12.44 5.18 -34.78
C LEU A 438 -13.77 5.94 -34.81
N ALA A 439 -13.98 6.88 -33.89
CA ALA A 439 -15.19 7.71 -33.86
C ALA A 439 -15.32 8.55 -35.13
N GLU A 440 -14.22 9.18 -35.57
CA GLU A 440 -14.18 9.95 -36.81
C GLU A 440 -14.42 9.08 -38.05
N GLY A 441 -13.85 7.86 -38.08
CA GLY A 441 -14.09 6.88 -39.14
C GLY A 441 -15.54 6.42 -39.23
N ALA A 442 -16.28 6.45 -38.12
CA ALA A 442 -17.72 6.20 -38.05
C ALA A 442 -18.57 7.41 -38.49
N GLY A 443 -17.95 8.54 -38.85
CA GLY A 443 -18.62 9.76 -39.28
C GLY A 443 -19.04 10.69 -38.13
N GLU A 444 -18.53 10.44 -36.92
CA GLU A 444 -18.74 11.34 -35.79
C GLU A 444 -17.74 12.50 -35.79
N SER A 445 -18.18 13.68 -35.37
CA SER A 445 -17.26 14.79 -35.09
C SER A 445 -16.83 14.74 -33.63
N VAL A 446 -15.52 14.63 -33.39
CA VAL A 446 -14.92 14.67 -32.06
C VAL A 446 -14.34 16.06 -31.81
N SER A 447 -14.66 16.66 -30.66
CA SER A 447 -14.16 17.97 -30.25
C SER A 447 -12.93 17.86 -29.35
N LEU A 448 -12.14 18.92 -29.24
CA LEU A 448 -11.06 19.01 -28.25
C LEU A 448 -11.60 18.95 -26.81
N GLY A 449 -12.84 19.35 -26.59
CA GLY A 449 -13.55 19.19 -25.33
C GLY A 449 -13.81 17.72 -24.97
N ASP A 450 -14.16 16.90 -25.97
CA ASP A 450 -14.32 15.45 -25.77
C ASP A 450 -12.99 14.79 -25.38
N VAL A 451 -11.89 15.21 -26.00
CA VAL A 451 -10.52 14.77 -25.67
C VAL A 451 -10.15 15.19 -24.24
N ALA A 452 -10.32 16.46 -23.89
CA ALA A 452 -10.00 16.97 -22.56
C ALA A 452 -10.83 16.28 -21.45
N ALA A 453 -12.13 16.06 -21.70
CA ALA A 453 -12.99 15.33 -20.78
C ALA A 453 -12.50 13.89 -20.56
N ALA A 454 -12.06 13.19 -21.62
CA ALA A 454 -11.53 11.84 -21.50
C ALA A 454 -10.22 11.78 -20.69
N VAL A 455 -9.30 12.73 -20.91
CA VAL A 455 -8.04 12.81 -20.13
C VAL A 455 -8.35 13.05 -18.65
N LYS A 456 -9.27 13.97 -18.34
CA LYS A 456 -9.63 14.32 -16.97
C LYS A 456 -10.40 13.20 -16.25
N ASP A 457 -11.30 12.53 -16.94
CA ASP A 457 -11.99 11.34 -16.42
C ASP A 457 -11.01 10.23 -16.08
N HIS A 458 -10.08 9.95 -16.99
CA HIS A 458 -9.13 8.88 -16.82
C HIS A 458 -8.16 9.12 -15.65
N LEU A 459 -7.70 10.36 -15.46
CA LEU A 459 -6.76 10.69 -14.39
C LEU A 459 -7.42 10.98 -13.04
N LEU A 460 -8.59 11.61 -13.04
CA LEU A 460 -9.23 12.17 -11.83
C LEU A 460 -10.64 11.63 -11.56
N GLY A 461 -11.20 10.79 -12.44
CA GLY A 461 -12.58 10.29 -12.34
C GLY A 461 -13.65 11.37 -12.56
N THR A 462 -13.30 12.51 -13.17
CA THR A 462 -14.22 13.63 -13.40
C THR A 462 -14.16 14.15 -14.84
N PRO A 463 -15.12 13.81 -15.71
CA PRO A 463 -15.13 14.25 -17.11
C PRO A 463 -15.62 15.70 -17.28
N GLU A 464 -16.23 16.28 -16.24
CA GLU A 464 -16.83 17.62 -16.32
C GLU A 464 -15.78 18.72 -16.47
N LEU A 465 -15.95 19.56 -17.49
CA LEU A 465 -15.12 20.75 -17.73
C LEU A 465 -15.87 21.98 -17.24
N LEU A 466 -15.35 22.64 -16.21
CA LEU A 466 -15.95 23.86 -15.68
C LEU A 466 -15.73 25.02 -16.66
N ALA A 467 -16.65 26.00 -16.69
CA ALA A 467 -16.58 27.12 -17.64
C ALA A 467 -15.25 27.89 -17.55
N ASP A 468 -14.78 28.16 -16.33
CA ASP A 468 -13.52 28.89 -16.09
C ASP A 468 -12.29 28.04 -16.42
N GLU A 469 -12.38 26.71 -16.23
CA GLU A 469 -11.33 25.75 -16.57
C GLU A 469 -11.22 25.56 -18.09
N GLY A 470 -12.36 25.51 -18.79
CA GLY A 470 -12.43 25.26 -20.24
C GLY A 470 -11.66 26.30 -21.05
N ALA A 471 -11.65 27.57 -20.63
CA ALA A 471 -10.85 28.62 -21.27
C ALA A 471 -9.33 28.40 -21.11
N LEU A 472 -8.89 27.91 -19.95
CA LEU A 472 -7.48 27.59 -19.69
C LEU A 472 -7.04 26.36 -20.49
N ILE A 473 -7.88 25.34 -20.56
CA ILE A 473 -7.64 24.15 -21.38
C ILE A 473 -7.60 24.54 -22.86
N ALA A 474 -8.54 25.35 -23.35
CA ALA A 474 -8.53 25.84 -24.73
C ALA A 474 -7.19 26.54 -25.08
N ALA A 475 -6.70 27.39 -24.18
CA ALA A 475 -5.42 28.05 -24.35
C ALA A 475 -4.24 27.06 -24.40
N LEU A 476 -4.26 26.01 -23.57
CA LEU A 476 -3.24 24.95 -23.58
C LEU A 476 -3.26 24.15 -24.91
N PHE A 477 -4.45 23.95 -25.48
CA PHE A 477 -4.65 23.35 -26.79
C PHE A 477 -4.38 24.31 -27.95
N GLY A 478 -4.08 25.59 -27.69
CA GLY A 478 -3.78 26.59 -28.72
C GLY A 478 -5.01 27.03 -29.51
N VAL A 479 -6.22 26.86 -28.96
CA VAL A 479 -7.49 27.21 -29.59
C VAL A 479 -8.27 28.24 -28.76
N ALA A 480 -9.21 28.93 -29.40
CA ALA A 480 -10.07 29.90 -28.71
C ALA A 480 -11.21 29.22 -27.92
N ASP A 481 -11.60 28.00 -28.33
CA ASP A 481 -12.73 27.27 -27.77
C ASP A 481 -12.52 25.75 -27.96
N LEU A 482 -13.01 24.94 -27.02
CA LEU A 482 -12.84 23.48 -27.04
C LEU A 482 -13.81 22.73 -27.96
N GLN A 483 -14.84 23.39 -28.50
CA GLN A 483 -15.77 22.81 -29.48
C GLN A 483 -15.14 22.67 -30.88
N VAL A 484 -13.88 23.11 -31.04
CA VAL A 484 -13.09 22.90 -32.26
C VAL A 484 -12.88 21.41 -32.49
N ALA A 485 -13.07 20.96 -33.73
CA ALA A 485 -12.88 19.56 -34.11
C ALA A 485 -11.39 19.17 -34.10
N THR A 486 -11.07 17.99 -33.58
CA THR A 486 -9.74 17.35 -33.58
C THR A 486 -9.08 17.38 -34.97
N GLN A 487 -9.85 17.12 -36.02
CA GLN A 487 -9.42 17.15 -37.44
C GLN A 487 -8.82 18.48 -37.91
N THR A 488 -9.21 19.58 -37.26
CA THR A 488 -8.72 20.93 -37.60
C THR A 488 -7.50 21.35 -36.80
N THR A 489 -7.14 20.56 -35.79
CA THR A 489 -6.03 20.83 -34.86
C THR A 489 -5.14 19.58 -34.76
N PRO A 490 -4.33 19.26 -35.77
CA PRO A 490 -3.55 18.02 -35.81
C PRO A 490 -2.52 17.88 -34.67
N THR A 491 -2.18 18.98 -33.99
CA THR A 491 -1.28 19.01 -32.83
C THR A 491 -2.01 18.78 -31.49
N TRP A 492 -3.26 18.30 -31.54
CA TRP A 492 -4.03 18.03 -30.33
C TRP A 492 -3.41 16.94 -29.45
N PRO A 493 -2.73 15.89 -29.96
CA PRO A 493 -2.13 14.88 -29.09
C PRO A 493 -1.07 15.46 -28.15
N GLU A 494 -0.19 16.33 -28.65
CA GLU A 494 0.83 16.98 -27.82
C GLU A 494 0.22 17.97 -26.83
N ALA A 495 -0.90 18.60 -27.18
CA ALA A 495 -1.67 19.41 -26.23
C ALA A 495 -2.32 18.56 -25.13
N ALA A 496 -2.88 17.39 -25.49
CA ALA A 496 -3.52 16.47 -24.56
C ALA A 496 -2.50 15.88 -23.57
N ARG A 497 -1.29 15.54 -24.02
CA ARG A 497 -0.19 15.13 -23.13
C ARG A 497 0.23 16.25 -22.18
N ARG A 498 0.39 17.49 -22.65
CA ARG A 498 0.66 18.64 -21.76
C ARG A 498 -0.47 18.86 -20.75
N PHE A 499 -1.72 18.65 -21.15
CA PHE A 499 -2.87 18.72 -20.24
C PHE A 499 -2.79 17.64 -19.16
N CYS A 500 -2.47 16.39 -19.53
CA CYS A 500 -2.18 15.36 -18.53
C CYS A 500 -1.04 15.77 -17.57
N GLY A 501 0.05 16.34 -18.08
CA GLY A 501 1.16 16.81 -17.27
C GLY A 501 0.76 17.84 -16.21
N VAL A 502 -0.17 18.73 -16.57
CA VAL A 502 -0.81 19.65 -15.61
C VAL A 502 -1.60 18.86 -14.58
N LEU A 503 -2.49 17.96 -15.01
CA LEU A 503 -3.36 17.18 -14.11
C LEU A 503 -2.58 16.32 -13.10
N VAL A 504 -1.54 15.60 -13.54
CA VAL A 504 -0.70 14.77 -12.63
C VAL A 504 0.15 15.59 -11.66
N SER A 505 0.19 16.91 -11.84
CA SER A 505 0.86 17.86 -10.94
C SER A 505 -0.14 18.62 -10.05
N THR A 506 -1.45 18.37 -10.20
CA THR A 506 -2.47 19.02 -9.38
C THR A 506 -2.64 18.35 -8.01
N PRO A 507 -3.15 19.08 -7.00
CA PRO A 507 -3.60 18.50 -5.75
C PRO A 507 -4.60 17.35 -5.92
N ASP A 508 -5.50 17.41 -6.90
CA ASP A 508 -6.51 16.37 -7.13
C ASP A 508 -5.88 15.01 -7.51
N PHE A 509 -4.70 15.00 -8.13
CA PHE A 509 -3.94 13.78 -8.41
C PHE A 509 -2.96 13.41 -7.30
N LEU A 510 -2.32 14.40 -6.69
CA LEU A 510 -1.23 14.20 -5.74
C LEU A 510 -1.71 13.90 -4.31
N LEU A 511 -2.92 14.32 -3.95
CA LEU A 511 -3.42 14.22 -2.58
C LEU A 511 -4.35 13.01 -2.40
N GLY A 512 -4.11 12.28 -1.31
CA GLY A 512 -5.01 11.28 -0.76
C GLY A 512 -5.93 11.87 0.31
N GLY A 513 -6.97 11.12 0.66
CA GLY A 513 -7.94 11.53 1.68
C GLY A 513 -9.06 12.45 1.18
N LEU A 514 -9.04 12.84 -0.09
CA LEU A 514 -10.16 13.52 -0.74
C LEU A 514 -11.20 12.49 -1.19
N PRO A 515 -12.50 12.63 -0.83
CA PRO A 515 -13.52 11.76 -1.40
C PRO A 515 -13.59 11.98 -2.92
N PRO A 516 -13.73 10.91 -3.72
CA PRO A 516 -13.89 11.06 -5.17
C PRO A 516 -15.12 11.91 -5.45
N ARG A 517 -14.99 12.92 -6.31
CA ARG A 517 -16.12 13.71 -6.76
C ARG A 517 -16.98 12.81 -7.63
N GLY A 518 -18.17 12.45 -7.15
CA GLY A 518 -19.10 11.64 -7.94
C GLY A 518 -19.47 12.35 -9.24
N SER A 519 -19.18 11.73 -10.39
CA SER A 519 -19.68 12.17 -11.69
C SER A 519 -20.95 11.39 -12.04
N SER A 520 -21.93 12.07 -12.64
CA SER A 520 -23.17 11.44 -13.13
C SER A 520 -23.18 11.20 -14.64
N LEU A 521 -22.13 11.64 -15.34
CA LEU A 521 -22.05 11.58 -16.80
C LEU A 521 -20.74 10.87 -17.20
N PRO A 522 -20.79 9.76 -17.95
CA PRO A 522 -19.59 9.20 -18.56
C PRO A 522 -19.06 10.16 -19.65
N PRO A 523 -17.73 10.28 -19.86
CA PRO A 523 -17.21 11.04 -20.99
C PRO A 523 -17.67 10.41 -22.31
N ARG A 524 -17.73 11.25 -23.35
CA ARG A 524 -18.11 10.78 -24.69
C ARG A 524 -17.08 9.82 -25.28
N LEU A 525 -15.79 10.13 -25.10
CA LEU A 525 -14.70 9.23 -25.46
C LEU A 525 -14.34 8.41 -24.22
N VAL A 526 -14.39 7.10 -24.38
CA VAL A 526 -14.01 6.16 -23.34
C VAL A 526 -12.89 5.27 -23.88
N VAL A 527 -11.73 5.29 -23.23
CA VAL A 527 -10.49 4.69 -23.74
C VAL A 527 -10.13 3.47 -22.91
N GLY A 528 -9.97 2.31 -23.56
CA GLY A 528 -9.62 1.04 -22.92
C GLY A 528 -10.82 0.17 -22.51
N PRO A 529 -10.58 -0.96 -21.81
CA PRO A 529 -11.61 -1.88 -21.35
C PRO A 529 -12.41 -1.29 -20.18
N THR A 530 -13.34 -0.40 -20.48
CA THR A 530 -14.06 0.40 -19.47
C THR A 530 -15.46 -0.08 -19.14
N SER A 531 -16.03 -0.98 -19.95
CA SER A 531 -17.29 -1.62 -19.56
C SER A 531 -17.08 -2.46 -18.30
N TYR A 532 -18.12 -2.58 -17.48
CA TYR A 532 -18.11 -3.52 -16.36
C TYR A 532 -17.72 -4.92 -16.84
N GLU A 533 -18.19 -5.32 -18.03
CA GLU A 533 -17.80 -6.57 -18.68
C GLU A 533 -16.28 -6.64 -18.91
N ALA A 534 -15.66 -5.62 -19.49
CA ALA A 534 -14.24 -5.63 -19.82
C ALA A 534 -13.34 -5.55 -18.58
N HIS A 535 -13.72 -4.76 -17.57
CA HIS A 535 -13.09 -4.76 -16.26
C HIS A 535 -13.24 -6.12 -15.56
N CYS A 536 -14.43 -6.69 -15.58
CA CYS A 536 -14.70 -8.02 -15.05
C CYS A 536 -13.86 -9.08 -15.78
N GLU A 537 -13.74 -9.01 -17.11
CA GLU A 537 -12.95 -9.94 -17.92
C GLU A 537 -11.45 -9.83 -17.63
N SER A 538 -10.94 -8.61 -17.41
CA SER A 538 -9.57 -8.35 -16.97
C SER A 538 -9.31 -8.93 -15.57
N LEU A 539 -10.20 -8.65 -14.62
CA LEU A 539 -10.04 -9.04 -13.22
C LEU A 539 -10.35 -10.50 -12.94
N LYS A 540 -11.20 -11.16 -13.75
CA LYS A 540 -11.70 -12.50 -13.39
C LYS A 540 -10.60 -13.54 -13.24
N ARG A 541 -9.50 -13.42 -14.00
CA ARG A 541 -8.36 -14.35 -13.90
C ARG A 541 -7.50 -14.09 -12.67
N ALA A 542 -7.43 -12.84 -12.20
CA ALA A 542 -6.73 -12.48 -10.98
C ALA A 542 -7.53 -12.89 -9.72
N VAL A 543 -8.87 -12.86 -9.81
CA VAL A 543 -9.78 -13.06 -8.67
C VAL A 543 -10.32 -14.50 -8.57
N PHE A 544 -10.54 -15.18 -9.69
CA PHE A 544 -11.14 -16.51 -9.75
C PHE A 544 -10.22 -17.50 -10.46
N ASP A 545 -10.00 -18.65 -9.83
CA ASP A 545 -9.31 -19.78 -10.44
C ASP A 545 -10.17 -20.36 -11.58
N PRO A 546 -9.72 -20.29 -12.85
CA PRO A 546 -10.49 -20.78 -13.99
C PRO A 546 -10.69 -22.30 -13.97
N GLN A 547 -9.98 -23.06 -13.13
CA GLN A 547 -10.19 -24.50 -12.94
C GLN A 547 -11.37 -24.81 -12.01
N LEU A 548 -11.72 -23.87 -11.13
CA LEU A 548 -12.74 -24.07 -10.10
C LEU A 548 -14.05 -23.35 -10.42
N TRP A 549 -13.98 -22.26 -11.18
CA TRP A 549 -15.11 -21.37 -11.41
C TRP A 549 -15.29 -21.07 -12.90
N LYS A 550 -16.53 -21.24 -13.37
CA LYS A 550 -17.01 -20.63 -14.60
C LYS A 550 -17.50 -19.22 -14.26
N VAL A 551 -16.74 -18.23 -14.71
CA VAL A 551 -17.08 -16.81 -14.58
C VAL A 551 -17.54 -16.27 -15.92
N THR A 552 -18.70 -15.63 -15.94
CA THR A 552 -19.26 -14.93 -17.10
C THR A 552 -19.48 -13.48 -16.72
N CYS A 553 -18.77 -12.60 -17.42
CA CYS A 553 -18.95 -11.16 -17.35
C CYS A 553 -19.97 -10.75 -18.42
N GLY A 554 -20.88 -9.85 -18.07
CA GLY A 554 -21.77 -9.16 -19.02
C GLY A 554 -21.81 -7.67 -18.69
N GLU A 555 -22.59 -6.90 -19.44
CA GLU A 555 -22.55 -5.42 -19.42
C GLU A 555 -22.71 -4.77 -18.04
N ASP A 556 -23.38 -5.42 -17.07
CA ASP A 556 -23.50 -4.97 -15.66
C ASP A 556 -23.63 -6.15 -14.67
N VAL A 557 -23.31 -7.37 -15.10
CA VAL A 557 -23.59 -8.58 -14.32
C VAL A 557 -22.40 -9.53 -14.33
N LEU A 558 -21.99 -9.95 -13.13
CA LEU A 558 -21.02 -11.02 -12.91
C LEU A 558 -21.77 -12.29 -12.50
N SER A 559 -21.70 -13.33 -13.32
CA SER A 559 -22.18 -14.67 -12.98
C SER A 559 -21.02 -15.59 -12.64
N VAL A 560 -21.06 -16.19 -11.46
CA VAL A 560 -20.03 -17.13 -10.97
C VAL A 560 -20.70 -18.45 -10.64
N ALA A 561 -20.31 -19.50 -11.35
CA ALA A 561 -20.75 -20.87 -11.09
C ALA A 561 -19.52 -21.75 -10.84
N PRO A 562 -19.56 -22.68 -9.86
CA PRO A 562 -18.49 -23.66 -9.75
C PRO A 562 -18.49 -24.55 -10.99
N PHE A 563 -17.32 -24.99 -11.46
CA PHE A 563 -17.26 -26.13 -12.37
C PHE A 563 -17.83 -27.33 -11.60
N ALA A 564 -18.97 -27.86 -12.04
CA ALA A 564 -19.49 -29.09 -11.48
C ALA A 564 -18.41 -30.18 -11.64
N PRO A 565 -17.88 -30.79 -10.57
CA PRO A 565 -17.02 -31.94 -10.75
C PRO A 565 -17.82 -32.99 -11.54
N PRO A 566 -17.18 -33.75 -12.44
CA PRO A 566 -17.86 -34.89 -13.02
C PRO A 566 -18.37 -35.76 -11.87
N LEU A 567 -19.70 -35.87 -11.75
CA LEU A 567 -20.34 -36.84 -10.89
C LEU A 567 -19.98 -38.22 -11.44
N GLY A 568 -18.86 -38.77 -10.99
CA GLY A 568 -18.30 -39.97 -11.58
C GLY A 568 -17.19 -40.59 -10.74
N GLY A 569 -17.59 -41.34 -9.72
CA GLY A 569 -16.81 -42.47 -9.18
C GLY A 569 -16.10 -42.22 -7.86
N ALA A 570 -16.69 -42.72 -6.77
CA ALA A 570 -15.97 -43.13 -5.57
C ALA A 570 -14.91 -44.20 -5.93
N PRO A 571 -13.82 -44.33 -5.15
CA PRO A 571 -13.89 -44.78 -3.76
C PRO A 571 -13.39 -43.79 -2.71
#